data_AF-A0A2J6N3K8-F1
#
_entry.id   AF-A0A2J6N3K8-F1
#
_cell.length_a   1.000
_cell.length_b   1.000
_cell.length_c   1.000
_cell.angle_alpha   90.00
_cell.angle_beta   90.00
_cell.angle_gamma   90.00
#
_symmetry.space_group_name_H-M   'P 1'
#
loop_
_entity.id
_entity.type
_entity.pdbx_description
1 polymer ?
#
loop_
_entity_poly.entity_id
_entity_poly.type
_entity_poly.pdbx_seq_one_letter_code
_entity_poly.pdbx_strand_id
1 'polypeptide(L)'
;MSQENNIAETLRKKVILDLSAINDPVEEYVRLNEVGNEDVLLKTKSKSFFILKKDDIAKLKENLPSYFHEMLALPIEINILVTPNNKIYMLNEDLWQRRAVRYILNKKLEYEPKKYITNDELNTLISLMPSVFKLKIKVEW
;
A
#
# COMPACT_ATOMS: atom_id res chain seq x y z
N MET A 1 25.77 26.59 15.82
CA MET A 1 24.58 26.11 15.08
C MET A 1 23.52 27.20 15.14
N SER A 2 22.96 27.64 14.00
CA SER A 2 21.92 28.68 13.97
C SER A 2 20.60 28.16 14.53
N GLN A 3 19.77 29.06 15.06
CA GLN A 3 18.45 28.74 15.62
C GLN A 3 17.53 28.05 14.58
N GLU A 4 17.67 28.43 13.30
CA GLU A 4 17.00 27.81 12.15
C GLU A 4 17.36 26.33 11.95
N ASN A 5 18.64 25.98 12.12
CA ASN A 5 19.08 24.59 12.02
C ASN A 5 18.47 23.72 13.13
N ASN A 6 18.29 24.29 14.33
CA ASN A 6 17.71 23.57 15.47
C ASN A 6 16.19 23.35 15.30
N ILE A 7 15.47 24.32 14.72
CA ILE A 7 14.05 24.20 14.36
C ILE A 7 13.87 23.15 13.25
N ALA A 8 14.69 23.19 12.20
CA ALA A 8 14.62 22.25 11.09
C ALA A 8 14.88 20.80 11.57
N GLU A 9 15.85 20.59 12.44
CA GLU A 9 16.15 19.26 12.99
C GLU A 9 15.01 18.73 13.89
N THR A 10 14.39 19.60 14.70
CA THR A 10 13.25 19.24 15.54
C THR A 10 12.03 18.85 14.69
N LEU A 11 11.74 19.61 13.63
CA LEU A 11 10.67 19.30 12.70
C LEU A 11 10.92 17.97 11.96
N ARG A 12 12.15 17.71 11.51
CA ARG A 12 12.53 16.44 10.88
C ARG A 12 12.27 15.25 11.81
N LYS A 13 12.67 15.33 13.08
CA LYS A 13 12.43 14.27 14.07
C LYS A 13 10.94 14.01 14.26
N LYS A 14 10.12 15.07 14.34
CA LYS A 14 8.66 14.95 14.47
C LYS A 14 8.05 14.26 13.24
N VAL A 15 8.41 14.69 12.03
CA VAL A 15 7.93 14.06 10.79
C VAL A 15 8.33 12.58 10.72
N ILE A 16 9.56 12.22 11.11
CA ILE A 16 9.99 10.81 11.15
C ILE A 16 9.14 9.99 12.11
N LEU A 17 8.79 10.54 13.27
CA LEU A 17 7.92 9.88 14.25
C LEU A 17 6.49 9.68 13.72
N ASP A 18 5.93 10.69 13.06
CA ASP A 18 4.58 10.58 12.48
C ASP A 18 4.57 9.57 11.31
N LEU A 19 5.62 9.56 10.48
CA LEU A 19 5.78 8.60 9.39
C LEU A 19 5.98 7.17 9.88
N SER A 20 6.66 6.96 11.02
CA SER A 20 6.88 5.60 11.54
C SER A 20 5.57 4.96 12.00
N ALA A 21 4.65 5.75 12.56
CA ALA A 21 3.30 5.31 12.90
C ALA A 21 2.48 4.96 11.66
N ILE A 22 2.54 5.77 10.60
CA ILE A 22 1.84 5.52 9.32
C ILE A 22 2.39 4.26 8.63
N ASN A 23 3.72 4.11 8.64
CA ASN A 23 4.42 3.02 7.95
C ASN A 23 4.47 1.72 8.76
N ASP A 24 3.79 1.65 9.90
CA ASP A 24 3.88 0.53 10.81
C ASP A 24 3.62 -0.80 10.08
N PRO A 25 4.62 -1.69 9.96
CA PRO A 25 4.49 -2.89 9.14
C PRO A 25 3.41 -3.83 9.66
N VAL A 26 2.72 -4.49 8.73
CA VAL A 26 1.84 -5.60 9.08
C VAL A 26 2.71 -6.81 9.47
N GLU A 27 2.35 -7.50 10.56
CA GLU A 27 3.05 -8.70 11.02
C GLU A 27 2.68 -9.92 10.17
N GLU A 28 1.41 -10.01 9.77
CA GLU A 28 0.85 -11.16 9.07
C GLU A 28 0.00 -10.72 7.88
N TYR A 29 0.33 -11.23 6.69
CA TYR A 29 -0.48 -11.07 5.49
C TYR A 29 -1.47 -12.23 5.39
N VAL A 30 -2.63 -11.97 4.80
CA VAL A 30 -3.64 -13.01 4.48
C VAL A 30 -3.75 -13.18 2.98
N ARG A 31 -4.00 -14.41 2.52
CA ARG A 31 -4.28 -14.64 1.10
C ARG A 31 -5.74 -14.33 0.79
N LEU A 32 -6.00 -13.83 -0.42
CA LEU A 32 -7.34 -13.41 -0.81
C LEU A 32 -8.40 -14.54 -0.73
N ASN A 33 -8.01 -15.79 -0.99
CA ASN A 33 -8.88 -16.96 -0.87
C ASN A 33 -9.21 -17.35 0.58
N GLU A 34 -8.37 -16.96 1.54
CA GLU A 34 -8.58 -17.24 2.97
C GLU A 34 -9.55 -16.24 3.61
N VAL A 35 -9.83 -15.13 2.93
CA VAL A 35 -10.72 -14.10 3.44
C VAL A 35 -12.19 -14.47 3.21
N GLY A 36 -12.95 -14.55 4.29
CA GLY A 36 -14.40 -14.77 4.30
C GLY A 36 -15.22 -13.51 3.94
N ASN A 37 -16.42 -13.40 4.53
CA ASN A 37 -17.37 -12.31 4.29
C ASN A 37 -17.39 -11.26 5.41
N GLU A 38 -16.29 -11.14 6.16
CA GLU A 38 -16.14 -10.24 7.31
C GLU A 38 -14.90 -9.35 7.16
N ASP A 39 -14.87 -8.25 7.92
CA ASP A 39 -13.70 -7.38 7.99
C ASP A 39 -12.52 -8.18 8.57
N VAL A 40 -11.34 -8.07 7.96
CA VAL A 40 -10.13 -8.76 8.42
C VAL A 40 -9.25 -7.79 9.21
N LEU A 41 -8.88 -8.18 10.41
CA LEU A 41 -7.99 -7.43 11.29
C LEU A 41 -6.58 -8.01 11.22
N LEU A 42 -5.66 -7.28 10.60
CA LEU A 42 -4.25 -7.67 10.50
C LEU A 42 -3.44 -6.98 11.58
N LYS A 43 -2.72 -7.74 12.39
CA LYS A 43 -1.83 -7.18 13.41
C LYS A 43 -0.67 -6.45 12.76
N THR A 44 -0.28 -5.35 13.38
CA THR A 44 0.90 -4.55 13.01
C THR A 44 1.99 -4.70 14.07
N LYS A 45 3.23 -4.30 13.75
CA LYS A 45 4.37 -4.44 14.69
C LYS A 45 4.18 -3.61 15.96
N SER A 46 3.45 -2.50 15.91
CA SER A 46 3.10 -1.73 17.12
C SER A 46 1.99 -2.35 17.97
N LYS A 47 1.46 -3.52 17.58
CA LYS A 47 0.28 -4.17 18.18
C LYS A 47 -1.04 -3.44 17.93
N SER A 48 -1.07 -2.50 16.98
CA SER A 48 -2.31 -1.97 16.41
C SER A 48 -2.87 -2.89 15.31
N PHE A 49 -4.02 -2.55 14.73
CA PHE A 49 -4.67 -3.32 13.67
C PHE A 49 -4.80 -2.51 12.38
N PHE A 50 -4.46 -3.13 11.25
CA PHE A 50 -4.86 -2.70 9.92
C PHE A 50 -6.12 -3.45 9.50
N ILE A 51 -7.13 -2.72 9.04
CA ILE A 51 -8.46 -3.29 8.75
C ILE A 51 -8.65 -3.40 7.25
N LEU A 52 -8.81 -4.62 6.73
CA LEU A 52 -9.32 -4.87 5.38
C LEU A 52 -10.85 -4.92 5.45
N LYS A 53 -11.53 -4.06 4.70
CA LYS A 53 -12.99 -4.04 4.67
C LYS A 53 -13.54 -5.14 3.77
N LYS A 54 -14.56 -5.85 4.25
CA LYS A 54 -15.19 -6.94 3.50
C LYS A 54 -15.70 -6.51 2.12
N ASP A 55 -16.22 -5.28 2.01
CA ASP A 55 -16.80 -4.76 0.77
C ASP A 55 -15.70 -4.48 -0.28
N ASP A 56 -14.54 -4.00 0.16
CA ASP A 56 -13.39 -3.77 -0.70
C ASP A 56 -12.76 -5.09 -1.14
N ILE A 57 -12.73 -6.09 -0.26
CA ILE A 57 -12.28 -7.45 -0.59
C ILE A 57 -13.23 -8.11 -1.60
N ALA A 58 -14.54 -7.95 -1.43
CA ALA A 58 -15.53 -8.45 -2.38
C ALA A 58 -15.33 -7.84 -3.77
N LYS A 59 -15.19 -6.51 -3.84
CA LYS A 59 -14.86 -5.81 -5.10
C LYS A 59 -13.54 -6.27 -5.70
N LEU A 60 -12.52 -6.54 -4.88
CA LEU A 60 -11.25 -7.07 -5.35
C LEU A 60 -11.42 -8.44 -6.00
N LYS A 61 -12.17 -9.35 -5.38
CA LYS A 61 -12.49 -10.68 -5.93
C LYS A 61 -13.30 -10.59 -7.23
N GLU A 62 -14.22 -9.65 -7.34
CA GLU A 62 -14.98 -9.41 -8.58
C GLU A 62 -14.11 -8.85 -9.71
N ASN A 63 -13.10 -8.05 -9.38
CA ASN A 63 -12.22 -7.41 -10.35
C ASN A 63 -11.03 -8.28 -10.79
N LEU A 64 -10.79 -9.41 -10.12
CA LEU A 64 -9.68 -10.30 -10.38
C LEU A 64 -10.17 -11.70 -10.80
N PRO A 65 -9.48 -12.34 -11.76
CA PRO A 65 -9.67 -13.75 -12.04
C PRO A 65 -9.34 -14.62 -10.82
N SER A 66 -10.02 -15.77 -10.70
CA SER A 66 -9.91 -16.68 -9.55
C SER A 66 -8.48 -17.16 -9.26
N TYR A 67 -7.62 -17.29 -10.28
CA TYR A 67 -6.22 -17.69 -10.08
C TYR A 67 -5.40 -16.69 -9.25
N PHE A 68 -5.83 -15.43 -9.14
CA PHE A 68 -5.20 -14.48 -8.21
C PHE A 68 -5.54 -14.78 -6.76
N HIS A 69 -6.67 -15.43 -6.48
CA HIS A 69 -7.17 -15.56 -5.11
C HIS A 69 -6.23 -16.37 -4.22
N GLU A 70 -5.58 -17.38 -4.77
CA GLU A 70 -4.65 -18.24 -4.04
C GLU A 70 -3.25 -17.62 -3.88
N MET A 71 -2.89 -16.67 -4.74
CA MET A 71 -1.54 -16.13 -4.86
C MET A 71 -1.40 -14.72 -4.27
N LEU A 72 -2.51 -13.96 -4.20
CA LEU A 72 -2.48 -12.57 -3.78
C LEU A 72 -2.52 -12.45 -2.26
N ALA A 73 -1.41 -12.01 -1.68
CA ALA A 73 -1.32 -11.60 -0.29
C ALA A 73 -1.83 -10.16 -0.08
N LEU A 74 -2.56 -9.93 1.01
CA LEU A 74 -3.11 -8.63 1.40
C LEU A 74 -2.51 -8.13 2.73
N PRO A 75 -2.38 -6.79 2.91
CA PRO A 75 -2.75 -5.73 1.97
C PRO A 75 -1.75 -5.62 0.81
N ILE A 76 -2.20 -4.99 -0.28
CA ILE A 76 -1.31 -4.59 -1.38
C ILE A 76 -0.52 -3.37 -0.95
N GLU A 77 0.80 -3.43 -1.02
CA GLU A 77 1.64 -2.34 -0.54
C GLU A 77 2.08 -1.39 -1.64
N ILE A 78 1.88 -0.09 -1.41
CA ILE A 78 2.32 0.98 -2.29
C ILE A 78 3.26 1.89 -1.52
N ASN A 79 4.51 1.97 -1.99
CA ASN A 79 5.51 2.89 -1.48
C ASN A 79 5.40 4.23 -2.19
N ILE A 80 5.35 5.30 -1.40
CA ILE A 80 5.32 6.69 -1.83
C ILE A 80 6.65 7.30 -1.41
N LEU A 81 7.53 7.51 -2.37
CA LEU A 81 8.77 8.26 -2.16
C LEU A 81 8.52 9.73 -2.45
N VAL A 82 8.64 10.57 -1.42
CA VAL A 82 8.52 12.02 -1.51
C VAL A 82 9.92 12.62 -1.47
N THR A 83 10.29 13.31 -2.54
CA THR A 83 11.53 14.10 -2.63
C THR A 83 11.16 15.59 -2.69
N PRO A 84 12.12 16.53 -2.60
CA PRO A 84 11.83 17.96 -2.69
C PRO A 84 11.15 18.37 -4.00
N ASN A 85 11.40 17.62 -5.08
CA ASN A 85 10.97 17.98 -6.43
C ASN A 85 9.82 17.11 -6.96
N ASN A 86 9.58 15.93 -6.38
CA ASN A 86 8.60 15.00 -6.93
C ASN A 86 8.06 13.97 -5.93
N LYS A 87 6.96 13.30 -6.30
CA LYS A 87 6.44 12.11 -5.64
C LYS A 87 6.51 10.93 -6.61
N ILE A 88 7.05 9.81 -6.15
CA ILE A 88 7.19 8.57 -6.92
C ILE A 88 6.36 7.49 -6.22
N TYR A 89 5.46 6.85 -6.97
CA TYR A 89 4.57 5.80 -6.47
C TYR A 89 5.02 4.44 -7.02
N MET A 90 5.28 3.50 -6.12
CA MET A 90 5.85 2.20 -6.47
C MET A 90 5.10 1.08 -5.76
N LEU A 91 4.70 0.07 -6.51
CA LEU A 91 4.27 -1.20 -5.95
C LEU A 91 5.46 -1.90 -5.29
N ASN A 92 5.19 -2.73 -4.28
CA ASN A 92 6.24 -3.55 -3.68
C ASN A 92 6.83 -4.58 -4.67
N GLU A 93 7.79 -5.36 -4.20
CA GLU A 93 8.49 -6.32 -5.05
C GLU A 93 7.67 -7.58 -5.39
N ASP A 94 6.56 -7.81 -4.67
CA ASP A 94 5.70 -8.96 -4.88
C ASP A 94 5.12 -8.97 -6.30
N LEU A 95 5.37 -10.07 -7.01
CA LEU A 95 4.98 -10.21 -8.41
C LEU A 95 3.45 -10.29 -8.56
N TRP A 96 2.77 -10.96 -7.64
CA TRP A 96 1.33 -11.17 -7.71
C TRP A 96 0.56 -9.91 -7.37
N GLN A 97 1.02 -9.13 -6.39
CA GLN A 97 0.48 -7.80 -6.12
C GLN A 97 0.64 -6.87 -7.32
N ARG A 98 1.82 -6.87 -7.97
CA ARG A 98 2.02 -6.06 -9.18
C ARG A 98 1.12 -6.48 -10.34
N ARG A 99 0.99 -7.78 -10.56
CA ARG A 99 0.09 -8.33 -11.60
C ARG A 99 -1.37 -8.01 -11.29
N ALA A 100 -1.79 -8.11 -10.04
CA ALA A 100 -3.15 -7.79 -9.62
C ALA A 100 -3.46 -6.32 -9.87
N VAL A 101 -2.56 -5.40 -9.48
CA VAL A 101 -2.75 -3.96 -9.72
C VAL A 101 -2.84 -3.64 -11.21
N ARG A 102 -1.95 -4.18 -12.04
CA ARG A 102 -2.04 -3.98 -13.50
C ARG A 102 -3.30 -4.55 -14.10
N TYR A 103 -3.75 -5.70 -13.60
CA TYR A 103 -5.01 -6.29 -14.04
C TYR A 103 -6.20 -5.41 -13.65
N ILE A 104 -6.23 -4.86 -12.43
CA ILE A 104 -7.29 -3.95 -11.97
C ILE A 104 -7.35 -2.71 -12.87
N LEU A 105 -6.20 -2.12 -13.20
CA LEU A 105 -6.11 -0.90 -14.00
C LEU A 105 -6.40 -1.11 -15.50
N ASN A 106 -5.87 -2.19 -16.08
CA ASN A 106 -5.80 -2.35 -17.55
C ASN A 106 -6.54 -3.59 -18.07
N LYS A 107 -7.08 -4.44 -17.18
CA LYS A 107 -7.70 -5.74 -17.49
C LYS A 107 -6.81 -6.68 -18.31
N LYS A 108 -5.48 -6.52 -18.17
CA LYS A 108 -4.47 -7.34 -18.85
C LYS A 108 -3.52 -7.96 -17.84
N LEU A 109 -3.27 -9.25 -18.00
CA LEU A 109 -2.24 -9.96 -17.24
C LEU A 109 -0.88 -9.70 -17.91
N GLU A 110 -0.03 -8.96 -17.22
CA GLU A 110 1.34 -8.71 -17.65
C GLU A 110 2.29 -9.74 -17.02
N TYR A 111 3.19 -10.32 -17.81
CA TYR A 111 4.17 -11.28 -17.28
C TYR A 111 5.15 -10.60 -16.33
N GLU A 112 5.68 -9.43 -16.71
CA GLU A 112 6.59 -8.60 -15.93
C GLU A 112 6.05 -7.17 -15.81
N PRO A 113 5.11 -6.92 -14.89
CA PRO A 113 4.50 -5.62 -14.72
C PRO A 113 5.47 -4.57 -14.20
N LYS A 114 5.36 -3.35 -14.73
CA LYS A 114 6.10 -2.17 -14.26
C LYS A 114 5.82 -1.92 -12.77
N LYS A 115 6.88 -1.65 -12.00
CA LYS A 115 6.80 -1.33 -10.55
C LYS A 115 6.15 0.02 -10.27
N TYR A 116 6.32 1.01 -11.15
CA TYR A 116 5.86 2.39 -10.93
C TYR A 116 4.44 2.61 -11.40
N ILE A 117 3.63 3.29 -10.61
CA ILE A 117 2.29 3.75 -11.00
C ILE A 117 2.23 5.27 -11.05
N THR A 118 1.32 5.80 -11.84
CA THR A 118 1.05 7.24 -11.88
C THR A 118 0.20 7.68 -10.68
N ASN A 119 0.12 8.99 -10.46
CA ASN A 119 -0.79 9.56 -9.45
C ASN A 119 -2.26 9.20 -9.75
N ASP A 120 -2.65 9.20 -11.02
CA ASP A 120 -4.03 8.92 -11.44
C ASP A 120 -4.37 7.44 -11.28
N GLU A 121 -3.41 6.55 -11.57
CA GLU A 121 -3.51 5.12 -11.28
C GLU A 121 -3.68 4.90 -9.77
N LEU A 122 -2.86 5.55 -8.93
CA LEU A 122 -3.00 5.48 -7.47
C LEU A 122 -4.39 5.95 -7.02
N ASN A 123 -4.84 7.11 -7.49
CA ASN A 123 -6.15 7.66 -7.13
C ASN A 123 -7.28 6.72 -7.54
N THR A 124 -7.17 6.07 -8.70
CA THR A 124 -8.14 5.08 -9.17
C THR A 124 -8.22 3.89 -8.21
N LEU A 125 -7.07 3.33 -7.82
CA LEU A 125 -6.97 2.19 -6.90
C LEU A 125 -7.56 2.51 -5.53
N ILE A 126 -7.15 3.62 -4.93
CA ILE A 126 -7.59 4.04 -3.59
C ILE A 126 -9.06 4.43 -3.58
N SER A 127 -9.59 5.01 -4.66
CA SER A 127 -11.02 5.34 -4.74
C SER A 127 -11.89 4.10 -4.89
N LEU A 128 -11.38 3.05 -5.54
CA LEU A 128 -12.14 1.83 -5.81
C LEU A 128 -12.26 0.92 -4.58
N MET A 129 -11.14 0.70 -3.88
CA MET A 129 -11.02 -0.24 -2.76
C MET A 129 -9.94 0.21 -1.75
N PRO A 130 -10.17 1.30 -0.99
CA PRO A 130 -9.13 1.95 -0.18
C PRO A 130 -8.48 1.03 0.85
N SER A 131 -9.24 0.16 1.50
CA SER A 131 -8.72 -0.67 2.59
C SER A 131 -7.78 -1.78 2.12
N VAL A 132 -7.84 -2.19 0.84
CA VAL A 132 -6.98 -3.22 0.26
C VAL A 132 -5.53 -2.74 0.15
N PHE A 133 -5.32 -1.42 0.06
CA PHE A 133 -4.00 -0.83 -0.16
C PHE A 133 -3.41 -0.25 1.12
N LYS A 134 -2.18 -0.64 1.43
CA LYS A 134 -1.39 -0.02 2.49
C LYS A 134 -0.34 0.92 1.89
N LEU A 135 -0.46 2.20 2.19
CA LEU A 135 0.48 3.22 1.75
C LEU A 135 1.67 3.31 2.72
N LYS A 136 2.89 3.27 2.19
CA LYS A 136 4.13 3.48 2.94
C LYS A 136 4.83 4.73 2.43
N ILE A 137 4.97 5.75 3.26
CA ILE A 137 5.52 7.05 2.86
C ILE A 137 6.98 7.14 3.31
N LYS A 138 7.90 7.26 2.37
CA LYS A 138 9.31 7.57 2.63
C LYS A 138 9.59 9.00 2.17
N VAL A 139 10.19 9.80 3.05
CA VAL A 139 10.63 11.16 2.71
C VAL A 139 12.15 11.17 2.58
N GLU A 140 12.65 11.65 1.45
CA GLU A 140 14.07 11.92 1.20
C GLU A 140 14.26 13.44 1.14
N TRP A 141 15.26 13.93 1.87
CA TRP A 141 15.52 15.36 2.06
C TRP A 141 16.74 15.81 1.27
#